data_AF-A0A956RDE7-F1
#
_entry.id   AF-A0A956RDE7-F1
#
_cell.length_a   1.000
_cell.length_b   1.000
_cell.length_c   1.000
_cell.angle_alpha   90.00
_cell.angle_beta   90.00
_cell.angle_gamma   90.00
#
_symmetry.space_group_name_H-M   'P 1'
#
loop_
_entity.id
_entity.type
_entity.pdbx_description
1 polymer ?
#
loop_
_entity_poly.entity_id
_entity_poly.type
_entity_poly.pdbx_seq_one_letter_code
_entity_poly.pdbx_strand_id
1 'polypeptide(L)'
;MPRPPGLSPPSARIAHGRSPAAELVAQLVASFREQVRRALAFDLDGSIASLAVVDHYLAQARGEQREPILSLLAAGAGAYVGDLVCNELGAQWIGDRDEPRRLRLLLRHHFLFLAPVDQAYEAILGETPDLGDPRLPRGAVLDTSFHLQTTPEVYDPDSPSSDDARDDAQNRAHEQSDADWVHDQLAHRPPLPEHEFYSMTGRFETLQLIVELLSARRAAQGRAPRVYAIEDYLRGIAEASTSE
;
A
#
# COMPACT_ATOMS: atom_id res chain seq x y z
N MET A 1 -46.07 9.15 42.19
CA MET A 1 -44.63 9.20 42.54
C MET A 1 -43.82 9.30 41.25
N PRO A 2 -43.01 10.35 41.04
CA PRO A 2 -42.19 10.49 39.83
C PRO A 2 -40.86 9.72 39.97
N ARG A 3 -40.42 9.05 38.90
CA ARG A 3 -39.09 8.39 38.80
C ARG A 3 -37.98 9.45 38.69
N PRO A 4 -36.78 9.23 39.27
CA PRO A 4 -35.65 10.11 39.05
C PRO A 4 -35.06 9.93 37.65
N PRO A 5 -34.48 10.97 37.03
CA PRO A 5 -33.76 10.86 35.77
C PRO A 5 -32.46 10.08 36.01
N GLY A 6 -32.43 8.85 35.49
CA GLY A 6 -31.25 7.99 35.50
C GLY A 6 -30.18 8.56 34.57
N LEU A 7 -29.04 8.88 35.19
CA LEU A 7 -27.74 9.17 34.60
C LEU A 7 -27.52 8.49 33.24
N SER A 8 -27.29 9.31 32.21
CA SER A 8 -26.63 8.85 30.99
C SER A 8 -25.30 8.18 31.36
N PRO A 9 -24.96 7.00 30.79
CA PRO A 9 -23.62 6.47 30.97
C PRO A 9 -22.60 7.45 30.38
N PRO A 10 -21.39 7.56 30.97
CA PRO A 10 -20.35 8.38 30.40
C PRO A 10 -20.06 7.86 28.99
N SER A 11 -20.24 8.71 27.98
CA SER A 11 -19.72 8.48 26.64
C SER A 11 -18.27 8.06 26.80
N ALA A 12 -18.00 6.78 26.53
CA ALA A 12 -16.66 6.25 26.50
C ALA A 12 -15.90 7.07 25.46
N ARG A 13 -15.08 8.02 25.94
CA ARG A 13 -14.04 8.62 25.12
C ARG A 13 -13.17 7.45 24.67
N ILE A 14 -13.36 7.00 23.44
CA ILE A 14 -12.45 6.07 22.78
C ILE A 14 -11.08 6.72 22.88
N ALA A 15 -10.22 6.18 23.73
CA ALA A 15 -8.82 6.57 23.75
C ALA A 15 -8.27 6.20 22.36
N HIS A 16 -7.91 7.19 21.55
CA HIS A 16 -7.35 7.01 20.21
C HIS A 16 -5.89 6.51 20.34
N GLY A 17 -5.70 5.33 20.93
CA GLY A 17 -4.41 4.65 20.90
C GLY A 17 -4.02 4.37 19.45
N ARG A 18 -2.78 4.66 19.07
CA ARG A 18 -2.27 4.27 17.75
C ARG A 18 -2.40 2.75 17.61
N SER A 19 -2.67 2.29 16.39
CA SER A 19 -2.68 0.85 16.14
C SER A 19 -1.29 0.26 16.42
N PRO A 20 -1.20 -1.03 16.80
CA PRO A 20 0.07 -1.74 16.96
C PRO A 20 1.03 -1.56 15.78
N ALA A 21 0.51 -1.66 14.55
CA ALA A 21 1.27 -1.41 13.32
C ALA A 21 1.81 0.03 13.26
N ALA A 22 0.99 1.04 13.56
CA ALA A 22 1.41 2.44 13.52
C ALA A 22 2.51 2.75 14.55
N GLU A 23 2.52 2.08 15.70
CA GLU A 23 3.60 2.22 16.68
C GLU A 23 4.92 1.59 16.20
N LEU A 24 4.86 0.41 15.56
CA LEU A 24 6.04 -0.23 14.97
C LEU A 24 6.60 0.63 13.83
N VAL A 25 5.75 1.12 12.93
CA VAL A 25 6.13 1.99 11.82
C VAL A 25 6.82 3.24 12.33
N ALA A 26 6.27 3.92 13.34
CA ALA A 26 6.89 5.13 13.90
C ALA A 26 8.31 4.86 14.43
N GLN A 27 8.55 3.69 15.06
CA GLN A 27 9.87 3.29 15.54
C GLN A 27 10.83 2.99 14.38
N LEU A 28 10.38 2.25 13.37
CA LEU A 28 11.17 1.92 12.18
C LEU A 28 11.56 3.18 11.41
N VAL A 29 10.62 4.11 11.19
CA VAL A 29 10.86 5.40 10.54
C VAL A 29 11.90 6.21 11.31
N ALA A 30 11.74 6.35 12.62
CA ALA A 30 12.69 7.11 13.45
C ALA A 30 14.10 6.51 13.40
N SER A 31 14.21 5.18 13.50
CA SER A 31 15.49 4.47 13.39
C SER A 31 16.13 4.65 12.02
N PHE A 32 15.34 4.52 10.95
CA PHE A 32 15.82 4.66 9.58
C PHE A 32 16.33 6.07 9.27
N ARG A 33 15.59 7.11 9.70
CA ARG A 33 16.03 8.51 9.57
C ARG A 33 17.38 8.74 10.27
N GLU A 34 17.55 8.20 11.47
CA GLU A 34 18.81 8.32 12.20
C GLU A 34 19.97 7.58 11.52
N GLN A 35 19.71 6.41 10.93
CA GLN A 35 20.71 5.65 10.17
C GLN A 35 21.16 6.43 8.93
N VAL A 36 20.21 6.95 8.14
CA VAL A 36 20.51 7.75 6.94
C VAL A 36 21.26 9.03 7.30
N ARG A 37 20.82 9.73 8.36
CA ARG A 37 21.50 10.93 8.87
C ARG A 37 22.94 10.66 9.25
N ARG A 38 23.22 9.53 9.91
CA ARG A 38 24.59 9.13 10.29
C ARG A 38 25.44 8.75 9.08
N ALA A 39 24.85 8.06 8.11
CA ALA A 39 25.59 7.55 6.95
C ALA A 39 25.87 8.62 5.90
N LEU A 40 24.89 9.49 5.62
CA LEU A 40 24.92 10.43 4.50
C LEU A 40 24.96 11.90 4.93
N ALA A 41 24.94 12.20 6.23
CA ALA A 41 24.80 13.56 6.77
C ALA A 41 23.59 14.31 6.21
N PHE A 42 22.50 13.58 5.94
CA PHE A 42 21.27 14.11 5.36
C PHE A 42 20.05 13.81 6.25
N ASP A 43 19.21 14.81 6.48
CA ASP A 43 17.98 14.67 7.25
C ASP A 43 16.79 14.36 6.33
N LEU A 44 16.27 13.13 6.43
CA LEU A 44 15.05 12.74 5.72
C LEU A 44 13.84 13.45 6.34
N ASP A 45 13.33 14.46 5.62
CA ASP A 45 12.25 15.34 6.07
C ASP A 45 10.84 14.75 5.90
N GLY A 46 10.72 13.64 5.17
CA GLY A 46 9.43 13.03 4.85
C GLY A 46 8.75 13.68 3.64
N SER A 47 9.52 14.31 2.76
CA SER A 47 9.07 14.72 1.44
C SER A 47 9.30 13.63 0.40
N ILE A 48 8.58 13.70 -0.73
CA ILE A 48 8.82 12.84 -1.90
C ILE A 48 10.25 13.03 -2.42
N ALA A 49 10.80 14.24 -2.37
CA ALA A 49 12.17 14.52 -2.82
C ALA A 49 13.23 13.76 -2.01
N SER A 50 12.96 13.47 -0.74
CA SER A 50 13.84 12.66 0.11
C SER A 50 13.94 11.20 -0.36
N LEU A 51 13.03 10.70 -1.22
CA LEU A 51 13.11 9.34 -1.76
C LEU A 51 14.36 9.10 -2.61
N ALA A 52 14.86 10.12 -3.32
CA ALA A 52 16.11 10.01 -4.06
C ALA A 52 17.32 9.71 -3.14
N VAL A 53 17.29 10.24 -1.92
CA VAL A 53 18.31 9.94 -0.89
C VAL A 53 18.13 8.53 -0.33
N VAL A 54 16.87 8.09 -0.15
CA VAL A 54 16.56 6.71 0.23
C VAL A 54 17.11 5.74 -0.82
N ASP A 55 16.84 5.97 -2.10
CA ASP A 55 17.34 5.12 -3.20
C ASP A 55 18.86 5.10 -3.25
N HIS A 56 19.51 6.24 -3.09
CA HIS A 56 20.97 6.30 -2.99
C HIS A 56 21.49 5.47 -1.82
N TYR A 57 20.86 5.57 -0.65
CA TYR A 57 21.24 4.83 0.55
C TYR A 57 21.06 3.32 0.37
N LEU A 58 19.93 2.87 -0.19
CA LEU A 58 19.67 1.45 -0.46
C LEU A 58 20.61 0.89 -1.53
N ALA A 59 20.95 1.67 -2.56
CA ALA A 59 21.89 1.26 -3.59
C ALA A 59 23.30 1.00 -3.03
N GLN A 60 23.73 1.72 -1.98
CA GLN A 60 25.00 1.45 -1.29
C GLN A 60 25.02 0.10 -0.57
N ALA A 61 23.84 -0.44 -0.22
CA ALA A 61 23.70 -1.73 0.45
C ALA A 61 23.64 -2.93 -0.52
N ARG A 62 23.71 -2.74 -1.84
CA ARG A 62 23.66 -3.84 -2.84
C ARG A 62 24.70 -4.94 -2.64
N GLY A 63 25.87 -4.58 -2.08
CA GLY A 63 26.93 -5.53 -1.78
C GLY A 63 26.73 -6.33 -0.48
N GLU A 64 25.74 -5.97 0.34
CA GLU A 64 25.46 -6.62 1.61
C GLU A 64 24.85 -8.02 1.39
N GLN A 65 25.30 -8.99 2.18
CA GLN A 65 24.90 -10.39 2.06
C GLN A 65 24.26 -10.92 3.35
N ARG A 66 24.35 -10.16 4.45
CA ARG A 66 23.82 -10.55 5.75
C ARG A 66 22.34 -10.22 5.80
N GLU A 67 21.52 -11.26 5.72
CA GLU A 67 20.05 -11.18 5.85
C GLU A 67 19.60 -10.27 7.01
N PRO A 68 20.14 -10.34 8.26
CA PRO A 68 19.63 -9.49 9.33
C PRO A 68 19.80 -7.99 9.09
N ILE A 69 20.84 -7.61 8.33
CA ILE A 69 21.09 -6.21 7.96
C ILE A 69 20.13 -5.78 6.87
N LEU A 70 19.95 -6.63 5.84
CA LEU A 70 19.01 -6.39 4.75
C LEU A 70 17.58 -6.27 5.29
N SER A 71 17.19 -7.13 6.22
CA SER A 71 15.89 -7.11 6.89
C SER A 71 15.66 -5.84 7.69
N LEU A 72 16.68 -5.34 8.39
CA LEU A 72 16.59 -4.07 9.10
C LEU A 72 16.44 -2.88 8.14
N LEU A 73 17.24 -2.86 7.05
CA LEU A 73 17.18 -1.81 6.04
C LEU A 73 15.83 -1.81 5.31
N ALA A 74 15.35 -2.99 4.88
CA ALA A 74 14.08 -3.15 4.20
C ALA A 74 12.90 -2.74 5.10
N ALA A 75 12.92 -3.13 6.38
CA ALA A 75 11.91 -2.72 7.35
C ALA A 75 11.88 -1.20 7.54
N GLY A 76 13.07 -0.57 7.70
CA GLY A 76 13.19 0.87 7.87
C GLY A 76 12.73 1.67 6.64
N ALA A 77 13.23 1.28 5.46
CA ALA A 77 12.89 1.94 4.20
C ALA A 77 11.42 1.73 3.82
N GLY A 78 10.91 0.51 3.93
CA GLY A 78 9.50 0.20 3.68
C GLY A 78 8.57 0.96 4.62
N ALA A 79 8.93 1.09 5.91
CA ALA A 79 8.16 1.91 6.86
C ALA A 79 8.20 3.40 6.49
N TYR A 80 9.35 3.94 6.09
CA TYR A 80 9.50 5.34 5.67
C TYR A 80 8.66 5.66 4.42
N VAL A 81 8.76 4.83 3.39
CA VAL A 81 7.98 5.01 2.16
C VAL A 81 6.49 4.80 2.43
N GLY A 82 6.13 3.84 3.28
CA GLY A 82 4.74 3.63 3.62
C GLY A 82 4.12 4.75 4.47
N ASP A 83 4.91 5.42 5.31
CA ASP A 83 4.49 6.63 6.03
C ASP A 83 4.22 7.77 5.04
N LEU A 84 5.09 7.95 4.02
CA LEU A 84 4.84 8.85 2.89
C LEU A 84 3.54 8.52 2.17
N VAL A 85 3.30 7.24 1.82
CA VAL A 85 2.06 6.81 1.16
C VAL A 85 0.82 7.08 2.02
N CYS A 86 0.92 6.93 3.35
CA CYS A 86 -0.17 7.29 4.25
C CYS A 86 -0.46 8.80 4.22
N ASN A 87 0.57 9.64 4.20
CA ASN A 87 0.44 11.09 4.22
C ASN A 87 -0.04 11.66 2.87
N GLU A 88 0.48 11.14 1.77
CA GLU A 88 0.24 11.66 0.41
C GLU A 88 -0.98 11.03 -0.27
N LEU A 89 -1.23 9.73 -0.05
CA LEU A 89 -2.24 8.95 -0.78
C LEU A 89 -3.37 8.43 0.13
N GLY A 90 -3.38 8.81 1.40
CA GLY A 90 -4.45 8.47 2.34
C GLY A 90 -4.55 6.98 2.64
N ALA A 91 -3.43 6.27 2.69
CA ALA A 91 -3.40 4.86 3.07
C ALA A 91 -3.57 4.64 4.59
N GLN A 92 -3.69 3.39 4.99
CA GLN A 92 -3.68 2.93 6.37
C GLN A 92 -2.84 1.66 6.52
N TRP A 93 -2.15 1.55 7.66
CA TRP A 93 -1.35 0.38 8.00
C TRP A 93 -2.20 -0.73 8.62
N ILE A 94 -1.94 -1.96 8.18
CA ILE A 94 -2.31 -3.18 8.89
C ILE A 94 -1.07 -4.03 9.17
N GLY A 95 -1.13 -4.85 10.21
CA GLY A 95 -0.03 -5.73 10.64
C GLY A 95 0.05 -5.83 12.16
N ASP A 96 0.97 -6.67 12.62
CA ASP A 96 1.33 -6.82 14.03
C ASP A 96 2.62 -6.03 14.36
N ARG A 97 3.10 -6.12 15.61
CA ARG A 97 4.35 -5.45 16.04
C ARG A 97 5.58 -6.33 15.89
N ASP A 98 5.39 -7.60 15.55
CA ASP A 98 6.40 -8.63 15.75
C ASP A 98 7.19 -8.86 14.48
N GLU A 99 6.54 -8.78 13.31
CA GLU A 99 7.15 -9.07 12.02
C GLU A 99 6.94 -7.89 11.04
N PRO A 100 7.97 -7.04 10.82
CA PRO A 100 7.87 -5.90 9.89
C PRO A 100 7.44 -6.28 8.48
N ARG A 101 7.81 -7.47 7.99
CA ARG A 101 7.41 -7.95 6.65
C ARG A 101 5.91 -8.20 6.52
N ARG A 102 5.17 -8.33 7.62
CA ARG A 102 3.70 -8.45 7.60
C ARG A 102 2.99 -7.11 7.50
N LEU A 103 3.71 -6.00 7.59
CA LEU A 103 3.11 -4.69 7.38
C LEU A 103 2.57 -4.60 5.94
N ARG A 104 1.32 -4.17 5.82
CA ARG A 104 0.67 -3.86 4.53
C ARG A 104 0.04 -2.49 4.60
N LEU A 105 0.02 -1.82 3.45
CA LEU A 105 -0.71 -0.58 3.24
C LEU A 105 -2.00 -0.87 2.51
N LEU A 106 -3.11 -0.35 3.03
CA LEU A 106 -4.41 -0.37 2.37
C LEU A 106 -4.80 1.06 2.01
N LEU A 107 -5.12 1.34 0.75
CA LEU A 107 -5.59 2.67 0.35
C LEU A 107 -7.06 2.88 0.73
N ARG A 108 -7.40 4.05 1.25
CA ARG A 108 -8.79 4.29 1.70
C ARG A 108 -9.76 4.45 0.54
N HIS A 109 -9.34 5.05 -0.56
CA HIS A 109 -10.25 5.47 -1.63
C HIS A 109 -10.25 4.56 -2.85
N HIS A 110 -9.30 3.63 -2.94
CA HIS A 110 -9.19 2.68 -4.04
C HIS A 110 -8.89 1.30 -3.46
N PHE A 111 -9.48 0.24 -4.01
CA PHE A 111 -9.10 -1.12 -3.64
C PHE A 111 -7.71 -1.37 -4.19
N LEU A 112 -6.73 -1.03 -3.37
CA LEU A 112 -5.31 -1.17 -3.65
C LEU A 112 -4.58 -1.44 -2.35
N PHE A 113 -3.76 -2.49 -2.32
CA PHE A 113 -2.84 -2.75 -1.22
C PHE A 113 -1.46 -3.20 -1.70
N LEU A 114 -0.46 -3.03 -0.85
CA LEU A 114 0.93 -3.38 -1.13
C LEU A 114 1.73 -3.71 0.14
N ALA A 115 2.89 -4.37 -0.05
CA ALA A 115 3.86 -4.67 1.01
C ALA A 115 5.14 -3.83 0.82
N PRO A 116 5.23 -2.63 1.42
CA PRO A 116 6.35 -1.72 1.16
C PRO A 116 7.69 -2.26 1.67
N VAL A 117 7.69 -3.17 2.66
CA VAL A 117 8.91 -3.82 3.16
C VAL A 117 9.46 -4.81 2.14
N ASP A 118 8.61 -5.59 1.48
CA ASP A 118 9.05 -6.53 0.43
C ASP A 118 9.53 -5.76 -0.81
N GLN A 119 8.88 -4.65 -1.16
CA GLN A 119 9.36 -3.73 -2.21
C GLN A 119 10.75 -3.15 -1.89
N ALA A 120 11.01 -2.83 -0.61
CA ALA A 120 12.31 -2.34 -0.19
C ALA A 120 13.42 -3.40 -0.29
N TYR A 121 13.11 -4.69 -0.12
CA TYR A 121 14.09 -5.75 -0.41
C TYR A 121 14.50 -5.72 -1.88
N GLU A 122 13.54 -5.72 -2.81
CA GLU A 122 13.86 -5.64 -4.24
C GLU A 122 14.65 -4.36 -4.58
N ALA A 123 14.35 -3.23 -3.93
CA ALA A 123 15.12 -1.99 -4.11
C ALA A 123 16.57 -2.11 -3.65
N ILE A 124 16.81 -2.75 -2.50
CA ILE A 124 18.16 -2.99 -1.96
C ILE A 124 18.93 -3.94 -2.86
N LEU A 125 18.30 -5.03 -3.32
CA LEU A 125 18.95 -6.04 -4.15
C LEU A 125 19.16 -5.53 -5.59
N GLY A 126 18.29 -4.64 -6.07
CA GLY A 126 18.29 -4.15 -7.45
C GLY A 126 17.86 -5.21 -8.48
N GLU A 127 17.22 -6.27 -8.02
CA GLU A 127 16.75 -7.41 -8.80
C GLU A 127 15.60 -8.10 -8.05
N THR A 128 14.80 -8.90 -8.76
CA THR A 128 13.87 -9.84 -8.13
C THR A 128 14.65 -11.07 -7.65
N PRO A 129 14.70 -11.34 -6.34
CA PRO A 129 15.46 -12.46 -5.80
C PRO A 129 14.78 -13.80 -6.09
N ASP A 130 15.60 -14.82 -6.32
CA ASP A 130 15.15 -16.20 -6.48
C ASP A 130 14.58 -16.79 -5.18
N LEU A 131 13.71 -17.80 -5.32
CA LEU A 131 13.24 -18.56 -4.18
C LEU A 131 14.40 -19.27 -3.47
N GLY A 132 14.57 -18.98 -2.17
CA GLY A 132 15.63 -19.57 -1.36
C GLY A 132 16.93 -18.75 -1.32
N ASP A 133 16.93 -17.52 -1.84
CA ASP A 133 18.04 -16.59 -1.69
C ASP A 133 18.46 -16.44 -0.21
N PRO A 134 19.74 -16.70 0.15
CA PRO A 134 20.22 -16.61 1.53
C PRO A 134 20.21 -15.18 2.10
N ARG A 135 20.04 -14.16 1.25
CA ARG A 135 19.88 -12.75 1.64
C ARG A 135 18.49 -12.45 2.20
N LEU A 136 17.52 -13.35 1.99
CA LEU A 136 16.14 -13.22 2.48
C LEU A 136 15.90 -14.06 3.73
N PRO A 137 14.90 -13.70 4.56
CA PRO A 137 14.44 -14.56 5.64
C PRO A 137 14.07 -15.96 5.11
N ARG A 138 14.32 -17.00 5.91
CA ARG A 138 14.08 -18.38 5.47
C ARG A 138 12.62 -18.61 5.05
N GLY A 139 12.43 -19.13 3.84
CA GLY A 139 11.10 -19.42 3.27
C GLY A 139 10.33 -18.18 2.84
N ALA A 140 10.98 -17.01 2.80
CA ALA A 140 10.37 -15.79 2.30
C ALA A 140 10.06 -15.90 0.80
N VAL A 141 8.81 -15.64 0.46
CA VAL A 141 8.42 -15.14 -0.86
C VAL A 141 8.19 -13.64 -0.68
N LEU A 142 8.77 -12.82 -1.57
CA LEU A 142 8.53 -11.38 -1.56
C LEU A 142 7.22 -11.08 -2.29
N ASP A 143 6.38 -10.27 -1.67
CA ASP A 143 5.16 -9.74 -2.26
C ASP A 143 5.40 -8.28 -2.71
N THR A 144 5.94 -8.07 -3.91
CA THR A 144 6.32 -6.72 -4.37
C THR A 144 5.27 -6.05 -5.26
N SER A 145 4.16 -6.74 -5.51
CA SER A 145 3.07 -6.33 -6.40
C SER A 145 2.18 -5.24 -5.80
N PHE A 146 1.53 -4.49 -6.69
CA PHE A 146 0.37 -3.65 -6.37
C PHE A 146 -0.89 -4.48 -6.57
N HIS A 147 -1.60 -4.78 -5.48
CA HIS A 147 -2.78 -5.64 -5.53
C HIS A 147 -4.04 -4.81 -5.75
N LEU A 148 -4.61 -4.93 -6.94
CA LEU A 148 -5.82 -4.24 -7.37
C LEU A 148 -7.02 -5.19 -7.35
N GLN A 149 -8.22 -4.62 -7.44
CA GLN A 149 -9.44 -5.41 -7.52
C GLN A 149 -9.51 -6.18 -8.86
N THR A 150 -9.50 -7.51 -8.79
CA THR A 150 -9.52 -8.42 -9.94
C THR A 150 -10.94 -8.81 -10.35
N THR A 151 -11.90 -8.78 -9.42
CA THR A 151 -13.31 -9.01 -9.73
C THR A 151 -13.98 -7.70 -10.13
N PRO A 152 -14.64 -7.61 -11.30
CA PRO A 152 -15.46 -6.44 -11.65
C PRO A 152 -16.43 -6.10 -10.51
N GLU A 153 -16.48 -4.83 -10.10
CA GLU A 153 -17.31 -4.41 -8.99
C GLU A 153 -18.79 -4.69 -9.32
N VAL A 154 -19.38 -5.67 -8.64
CA VAL A 154 -20.80 -6.02 -8.83
C VAL A 154 -21.64 -4.86 -8.32
N TYR A 155 -22.43 -4.29 -9.23
CA TYR A 155 -23.40 -3.24 -8.93
C TYR A 155 -24.30 -3.64 -7.74
N ASP A 156 -24.30 -2.81 -6.69
CA ASP A 156 -25.24 -2.93 -5.56
C ASP A 156 -26.58 -2.27 -5.97
N PRO A 157 -27.65 -3.06 -6.18
CA PRO A 157 -28.96 -2.53 -6.59
C PRO A 157 -29.62 -1.64 -5.53
N ASP A 158 -29.17 -1.67 -4.27
CA ASP A 158 -29.71 -0.85 -3.18
C ASP A 158 -28.99 0.51 -3.05
N SER A 159 -27.95 0.78 -3.85
CA SER A 159 -27.45 2.16 -4.03
C SER A 159 -28.48 3.00 -4.78
N PRO A 160 -28.78 4.24 -4.33
CA PRO A 160 -29.81 5.07 -4.93
C PRO A 160 -29.40 5.41 -6.37
N SER A 161 -29.95 4.67 -7.32
CA SER A 161 -29.77 4.87 -8.75
C SER A 161 -30.70 5.98 -9.22
N SER A 162 -30.18 6.87 -10.07
CA SER A 162 -30.98 7.71 -10.93
C SER A 162 -31.79 6.85 -11.90
N ASP A 163 -33.03 7.25 -12.17
CA ASP A 163 -34.13 6.49 -12.81
C ASP A 163 -33.89 5.92 -14.23
N ASP A 164 -32.68 5.95 -14.79
CA ASP A 164 -32.39 5.56 -16.19
C ASP A 164 -31.84 4.12 -16.38
N ALA A 165 -31.80 3.30 -15.32
CA ALA A 165 -30.97 2.08 -15.23
C ALA A 165 -31.38 0.83 -16.07
N ARG A 166 -32.40 0.90 -16.94
CA ARG A 166 -32.94 -0.31 -17.62
C ARG A 166 -32.19 -0.73 -18.89
N ASP A 167 -31.53 0.19 -19.60
CA ASP A 167 -30.71 -0.14 -20.79
C ASP A 167 -29.25 -0.49 -20.46
N ASP A 168 -28.77 -0.16 -19.25
CA ASP A 168 -27.36 -0.32 -18.87
C ASP A 168 -26.99 -1.72 -18.37
N ALA A 169 -27.95 -2.58 -18.04
CA ALA A 169 -27.64 -3.89 -17.45
C ALA A 169 -26.94 -4.85 -18.44
N GLN A 170 -27.22 -4.72 -19.73
CA GLN A 170 -26.62 -5.56 -20.78
C GLN A 170 -25.22 -5.07 -21.20
N ASN A 171 -24.91 -3.78 -21.04
CA ASN A 171 -23.57 -3.21 -21.28
C ASN A 171 -22.59 -3.45 -20.12
N ARG A 172 -23.10 -3.67 -18.89
CA ARG A 172 -22.29 -3.86 -17.66
C ARG A 172 -21.66 -5.24 -17.51
N ALA A 173 -22.11 -6.25 -18.25
CA ALA A 173 -21.54 -7.61 -18.25
C ALA A 173 -20.12 -7.72 -18.87
N HIS A 174 -19.57 -6.59 -19.35
CA HIS A 174 -18.23 -6.47 -19.93
C HIS A 174 -17.34 -5.46 -19.21
N GLU A 175 -17.67 -5.06 -17.97
CA GLU A 175 -16.78 -4.18 -17.20
C GLU A 175 -15.49 -4.93 -16.85
N GLN A 176 -14.40 -4.56 -17.54
CA GLN A 176 -13.03 -4.96 -17.22
C GLN A 176 -12.69 -4.64 -15.75
N SER A 177 -11.97 -5.52 -15.07
CA SER A 177 -11.53 -5.28 -13.68
C SER A 177 -10.64 -4.04 -13.54
N ASP A 178 -10.44 -3.54 -12.32
CA ASP A 178 -9.49 -2.45 -12.08
C ASP A 178 -8.05 -2.91 -12.33
N ALA A 179 -7.72 -4.15 -11.96
CA ALA A 179 -6.41 -4.75 -12.23
C ALA A 179 -6.08 -4.81 -13.72
N ASP A 180 -6.96 -5.38 -14.54
CA ASP A 180 -6.72 -5.56 -15.98
C ASP A 180 -6.66 -4.21 -16.70
N TRP A 181 -7.55 -3.28 -16.33
CA TRP A 181 -7.59 -1.97 -16.97
C TRP A 181 -6.34 -1.14 -16.64
N VAL A 182 -5.88 -1.15 -15.38
CA VAL A 182 -4.62 -0.49 -15.01
C VAL A 182 -3.43 -1.13 -15.71
N HIS A 183 -3.39 -2.47 -15.80
CA HIS A 183 -2.35 -3.18 -16.54
C HIS A 183 -2.28 -2.70 -18.00
N ASP A 184 -3.41 -2.63 -18.69
CA ASP A 184 -3.49 -2.11 -20.06
C ASP A 184 -2.99 -0.66 -20.15
N GLN A 185 -3.40 0.21 -19.22
CA GLN A 185 -2.96 1.61 -19.21
C GLN A 185 -1.44 1.75 -18.99
N LEU A 186 -0.86 0.91 -18.14
CA LEU A 186 0.58 0.91 -17.88
C LEU A 186 1.38 0.33 -19.06
N ALA A 187 0.86 -0.67 -19.76
CA ALA A 187 1.51 -1.26 -20.92
C ALA A 187 1.72 -0.28 -22.10
N HIS A 188 0.91 0.78 -22.18
CA HIS A 188 1.06 1.84 -23.18
C HIS A 188 2.09 2.91 -22.80
N ARG A 189 2.67 2.84 -21.60
CA ARG A 189 3.68 3.79 -21.14
C ARG A 189 5.08 3.39 -21.62
N PRO A 190 6.00 4.36 -21.78
CA PRO A 190 7.40 4.05 -22.02
C PRO A 190 7.94 3.14 -20.90
N PRO A 191 8.79 2.15 -21.22
CA PRO A 191 9.40 1.32 -20.20
C PRO A 191 10.30 2.17 -19.30
N LEU A 192 10.32 1.85 -18.00
CA LEU A 192 11.26 2.47 -17.07
C LEU A 192 12.69 2.01 -17.35
N PRO A 193 13.70 2.88 -17.18
CA PRO A 193 15.09 2.46 -17.11
C PRO A 193 15.31 1.40 -16.03
N GLU A 194 16.19 0.43 -16.29
CA GLU A 194 16.47 -0.68 -15.35
C GLU A 194 16.85 -0.21 -13.94
N HIS A 195 17.59 0.91 -13.86
CA HIS A 195 18.04 1.46 -12.58
C HIS A 195 16.92 2.13 -11.76
N GLU A 196 15.82 2.52 -12.41
CA GLU A 196 14.63 3.11 -11.77
C GLU A 196 13.58 2.05 -11.46
N PHE A 197 13.59 0.93 -12.18
CA PHE A 197 12.58 -0.14 -12.07
C PHE A 197 12.42 -0.67 -10.64
N TYR A 198 13.53 -0.86 -9.92
CA TYR A 198 13.50 -1.34 -8.54
C TYR A 198 13.50 -0.22 -7.49
N SER A 199 13.66 1.04 -7.91
CA SER A 199 13.78 2.17 -6.98
C SER A 199 12.49 2.41 -6.18
N MET A 200 12.63 2.86 -4.94
CA MET A 200 11.50 3.25 -4.11
C MET A 200 10.83 4.52 -4.67
N THR A 201 11.59 5.45 -5.26
CA THR A 201 11.01 6.60 -5.97
C THR A 201 10.11 6.13 -7.12
N GLY A 202 10.61 5.29 -8.02
CA GLY A 202 9.84 4.79 -9.15
C GLY A 202 8.60 4.00 -8.74
N ARG A 203 8.66 3.22 -7.66
CA ARG A 203 7.48 2.54 -7.09
C ARG A 203 6.46 3.51 -6.53
N PHE A 204 6.91 4.56 -5.85
CA PHE A 204 6.01 5.59 -5.33
C PHE A 204 5.31 6.34 -6.47
N GLU A 205 6.05 6.74 -7.51
CA GLU A 205 5.51 7.39 -8.70
C GLU A 205 4.52 6.49 -9.46
N THR A 206 4.86 5.19 -9.58
CA THR A 206 3.95 4.19 -10.17
C THR A 206 2.66 4.09 -9.37
N LEU A 207 2.74 4.08 -8.03
CA LEU A 207 1.57 4.06 -7.16
C LEU A 207 0.72 5.33 -7.32
N GLN A 208 1.33 6.51 -7.42
CA GLN A 208 0.62 7.76 -7.70
C GLN A 208 -0.13 7.69 -9.03
N LEU A 209 0.54 7.24 -10.09
CA LEU A 209 -0.07 7.06 -11.41
C LEU A 209 -1.25 6.09 -11.37
N ILE A 210 -1.13 4.96 -10.66
CA ILE A 210 -2.23 4.00 -10.50
C ILE A 210 -3.44 4.68 -9.84
N VAL A 211 -3.23 5.44 -8.75
CA VAL A 211 -4.30 6.17 -8.05
C VAL A 211 -4.97 7.21 -8.95
N GLU A 212 -4.18 7.95 -9.74
CA GLU A 212 -4.70 8.92 -10.71
C GLU A 212 -5.56 8.25 -11.78
N LEU A 213 -5.08 7.14 -12.35
CA LEU A 213 -5.80 6.36 -13.36
C LEU A 213 -7.15 5.86 -12.81
N LEU A 214 -7.16 5.26 -11.62
CA LEU A 214 -8.38 4.77 -10.99
C LEU A 214 -9.36 5.91 -10.67
N SER A 215 -8.86 7.06 -10.22
CA SER A 215 -9.67 8.25 -9.97
C SER A 215 -10.33 8.77 -11.25
N ALA A 216 -9.56 8.88 -12.33
CA ALA A 216 -10.06 9.32 -13.63
C ALA A 216 -11.10 8.35 -14.20
N ARG A 217 -10.86 7.04 -14.08
CA ARG A 217 -11.81 6.00 -14.50
C ARG A 217 -13.16 6.13 -13.79
N ARG A 218 -13.14 6.25 -12.46
CA ARG A 218 -14.36 6.38 -11.66
C ARG A 218 -15.13 7.66 -11.95
N ALA A 219 -14.41 8.77 -12.12
CA ALA A 219 -15.02 10.04 -12.50
C ALA A 219 -15.72 9.94 -13.88
N ALA A 220 -15.08 9.30 -14.86
CA ALA A 220 -15.67 9.07 -16.18
C ALA A 220 -16.91 8.17 -16.14
N GLN A 221 -16.98 7.25 -15.16
CA GLN A 221 -18.13 6.39 -14.91
C GLN A 221 -19.20 7.04 -14.02
N GLY A 222 -19.02 8.28 -13.58
CA GLY A 222 -19.94 8.97 -12.66
C GLY A 222 -20.01 8.33 -11.26
N ARG A 223 -19.05 7.48 -10.90
CA ARG A 223 -19.02 6.81 -9.58
C ARG A 223 -18.52 7.77 -8.51
N ALA A 224 -19.24 7.83 -7.38
CA ALA A 224 -18.82 8.60 -6.23
C ALA A 224 -17.56 7.99 -5.56
N PRO A 225 -16.72 8.79 -4.89
CA PRO A 225 -15.60 8.27 -4.10
C PRO A 225 -16.10 7.28 -3.03
N ARG A 226 -15.60 6.05 -3.09
CA ARG A 226 -15.86 5.01 -2.08
C ARG A 226 -14.76 5.03 -1.03
N VAL A 227 -15.11 4.67 0.20
CA VAL A 227 -14.14 4.36 1.26
C VAL A 227 -14.13 2.86 1.49
N TYR A 228 -12.95 2.24 1.38
CA TYR A 228 -12.75 0.82 1.63
C TYR A 228 -12.36 0.59 3.10
N ALA A 229 -13.10 -0.30 3.76
CA ALA A 229 -12.78 -0.79 5.09
C ALA A 229 -11.88 -2.03 5.01
N ILE A 230 -11.30 -2.44 6.15
CA ILE A 230 -10.42 -3.63 6.21
C ILE A 230 -11.17 -4.88 5.75
N GLU A 231 -12.46 -4.98 6.06
CA GLU A 231 -13.34 -6.08 5.69
C GLU A 231 -13.49 -6.23 4.16
N ASP A 232 -13.46 -5.12 3.42
CA ASP A 232 -13.50 -5.16 1.95
C ASP A 232 -12.24 -5.87 1.41
N TYR A 233 -11.07 -5.53 1.96
CA TYR A 233 -9.80 -6.14 1.58
C TYR A 233 -9.72 -7.63 1.91
N LEU A 234 -10.16 -8.03 3.10
CA LEU A 234 -10.20 -9.44 3.48
C LEU A 234 -11.07 -10.26 2.53
N ARG A 235 -12.20 -9.68 2.10
CA ARG A 235 -13.08 -10.31 1.11
C ARG A 235 -12.40 -10.47 -0.25
N GLY A 236 -11.82 -9.39 -0.78
CA GLY A 236 -11.15 -9.46 -2.09
C GLY A 236 -9.95 -10.41 -2.11
N ILE A 237 -9.19 -10.48 -1.02
CA ILE A 237 -8.09 -11.46 -0.88
C ILE A 237 -8.63 -12.89 -0.86
N ALA A 238 -9.68 -13.17 -0.10
CA ALA A 238 -10.28 -14.51 -0.03
C ALA A 238 -10.88 -14.96 -1.38
N GLU A 239 -11.50 -14.03 -2.13
CA GLU A 239 -12.03 -14.28 -3.47
C GLU A 239 -10.91 -14.61 -4.48
N ALA A 240 -9.77 -13.91 -4.40
CA ALA A 240 -8.60 -14.19 -5.23
C ALA A 240 -8.02 -15.59 -4.96
N SER A 241 -7.91 -16.01 -3.68
CA SER A 241 -7.40 -17.33 -3.30
C SER A 241 -8.33 -18.51 -3.63
N THR A 242 -9.60 -18.25 -3.97
CA THR A 242 -10.59 -19.29 -4.32
C THR A 242 -10.67 -19.50 -5.84
N SER A 243 -10.06 -18.61 -6.63
CA SER A 243 -10.14 -18.60 -8.10
C SER A 243 -8.89 -19.23 -8.78
N GLU A 244 -7.92 -19.71 -8.00
CA GLU A 244 -6.76 -20.53 -8.43
C GLU A 244 -7.01 -22.03 -8.22
#